data_AF-A0A6L5ES67-F1
#
_entry.id   AF-A0A6L5ES67-F1
#
_cell.length_a   1.000
_cell.length_b   1.000
_cell.length_c   1.000
_cell.angle_alpha   90.00
_cell.angle_beta   90.00
_cell.angle_gamma   90.00
#
_symmetry.space_group_name_H-M   'P 1'
#
loop_
_entity.id
_entity.type
_entity.pdbx_description
1 polymer ?
#
loop_
_entity_poly.entity_id
_entity_poly.type
_entity_poly.pdbx_seq_one_letter_code
_entity_poly.pdbx_strand_id
1 'polypeptide(L)' 'MKTTVNLPDELLRQAQELARQERTTLKELIETGLRTVVAQRTSGSDFRLPDASVDGNGPRPEFRGATWERLRDAIYPA' A
#
# COMPACT_ATOMS: atom_id res chain seq x y z
N MET A 1 -16.36 -17.96 -12.02
CA MET A 1 -15.88 -19.24 -12.60
C MET A 1 -15.77 -20.28 -11.51
N LYS A 2 -15.87 -21.58 -11.84
CA LYS A 2 -15.56 -22.66 -10.91
C LYS A 2 -14.11 -23.08 -11.12
N THR A 3 -13.33 -23.08 -10.05
CA THR A 3 -11.92 -23.47 -10.04
C THR A 3 -11.71 -24.51 -8.95
N THR A 4 -10.94 -25.55 -9.24
CA THR A 4 -10.54 -26.57 -8.26
C THR A 4 -9.12 -26.24 -7.81
N VAL A 5 -8.88 -26.22 -6.50
CA VAL A 5 -7.57 -25.95 -5.90
C VAL A 5 -7.21 -27.09 -4.95
N ASN A 6 -5.94 -27.45 -4.91
CA ASN A 6 -5.44 -28.45 -3.97
C ASN A 6 -5.03 -27.74 -2.67
N LEU A 7 -5.64 -28.13 -1.55
CA LEU A 7 -5.37 -27.59 -0.23
C LEU A 7 -4.97 -28.72 0.71
N PRO A 8 -4.05 -28.50 1.67
CA PRO A 8 -3.81 -29.46 2.74
C PRO A 8 -5.09 -29.68 3.56
N ASP A 9 -5.38 -30.94 3.92
CA ASP A 9 -6.61 -31.29 4.66
C ASP A 9 -6.75 -30.51 5.96
N GLU A 10 -5.65 -30.31 6.68
CA GLU A 10 -5.64 -29.57 7.94
C GLU A 10 -6.02 -28.09 7.74
N LEU A 11 -5.59 -27.47 6.63
CA LEU A 11 -5.99 -26.10 6.30
C LEU A 11 -7.48 -26.02 5.95
N LEU A 12 -7.98 -27.01 5.20
CA LEU A 12 -9.41 -27.09 4.86
C LEU A 12 -10.27 -27.20 6.12
N ARG A 13 -9.87 -28.04 7.07
CA ARG A 13 -10.55 -28.22 8.36
C ARG A 13 -10.58 -26.94 9.17
N GLN A 14 -9.45 -26.24 9.28
CA GLN A 14 -9.37 -24.96 9.98
C GLN A 14 -10.26 -23.90 9.34
N ALA A 15 -10.25 -23.78 8.02
CA ALA A 15 -11.07 -22.82 7.29
C ALA A 15 -12.58 -23.10 7.44
N GLN A 16 -12.99 -24.37 7.47
CA GLN A 16 -14.39 -24.75 7.71
C GLN A 16 -14.86 -24.40 9.13
N GLU A 17 -14.01 -24.66 10.13
CA GLU A 17 -14.31 -24.31 11.52
C GLU A 17 -14.46 -22.79 11.68
N LEU A 18 -13.52 -22.02 11.11
CA LEU A 18 -13.59 -20.55 11.11
C LEU A 18 -14.88 -20.05 10.45
N ALA A 19 -15.22 -20.58 9.27
CA ALA A 19 -16.43 -20.17 8.57
C ALA A 19 -17.70 -20.42 9.39
N ARG A 20 -17.77 -21.54 10.12
CA ARG A 20 -18.89 -21.85 11.03
C ARG A 20 -18.96 -20.88 12.20
N GLN A 21 -17.81 -20.57 12.83
CA GLN A 21 -17.73 -19.63 13.95
C GLN A 21 -18.18 -18.23 13.54
N GLU A 22 -17.79 -17.78 12.34
CA GLU A 22 -18.14 -16.47 11.78
C GLU A 22 -19.51 -16.44 11.09
N ARG A 23 -20.23 -17.58 11.03
CA ARG A 23 -21.52 -17.73 10.32
C ARG A 23 -21.44 -17.34 8.84
N THR A 24 -20.32 -17.65 8.19
CA THR A 24 -20.07 -17.47 6.76
C THR A 24 -19.87 -18.82 6.08
N THR A 25 -19.67 -18.83 4.76
CA THR A 25 -19.35 -20.04 4.00
C THR A 25 -17.85 -20.17 3.74
N LEU A 26 -17.37 -21.40 3.57
CA LEU A 26 -16.00 -21.65 3.12
C LEU A 26 -15.69 -20.93 1.80
N LYS A 27 -16.68 -20.84 0.90
CA LYS A 27 -16.56 -20.14 -0.37
C LYS A 27 -16.31 -18.64 -0.16
N GLU A 28 -17.10 -17.97 0.67
CA GLU A 28 -16.92 -16.55 0.99
C GLU A 28 -15.59 -16.29 1.67
N LEU A 29 -15.15 -17.17 2.58
CA LEU A 29 -13.85 -17.08 3.22
C LEU A 29 -12.70 -17.18 2.20
N ILE A 30 -12.76 -18.14 1.27
CA ILE A 30 -11.78 -18.30 0.18
C ILE A 30 -11.78 -17.09 -0.75
N GLU A 31 -12.96 -16.61 -1.17
CA GLU A 31 -13.09 -15.45 -2.04
C GLU A 31 -12.54 -14.18 -1.39
N THR A 32 -12.80 -13.99 -0.09
CA THR A 32 -12.29 -12.86 0.69
C THR A 32 -10.78 -12.92 0.81
N GLY A 33 -10.21 -14.09 1.16
CA GLY A 33 -8.77 -14.29 1.22
C GLY A 33 -8.08 -14.00 -0.12
N LEU A 34 -8.63 -14.53 -1.22
CA LEU A 34 -8.08 -14.31 -2.56
C LEU A 34 -8.14 -12.83 -2.95
N ARG A 35 -9.28 -12.16 -2.73
CA ARG A 35 -9.44 -10.73 -3.00
C ARG A 35 -8.42 -9.90 -2.22
N THR A 36 -8.24 -10.19 -0.94
CA THR A 36 -7.30 -9.47 -0.08
C THR A 36 -5.87 -9.60 -0.58
N VAL A 37 -5.43 -10.81 -0.92
CA VAL A 37 -4.07 -11.04 -1.44
C VAL A 37 -3.86 -10.36 -2.79
N VAL A 38 -4.84 -10.43 -3.70
CA VAL A 38 -4.77 -9.75 -5.00
C VAL A 38 -4.71 -8.24 -4.82
N ALA A 39 -5.53 -7.68 -3.93
CA ALA A 39 -5.51 -6.25 -3.62
C ALA A 39 -4.14 -5.85 -3.05
N GLN A 40 -3.64 -6.55 -2.03
CA GLN A 40 -2.32 -6.26 -1.44
C GLN A 40 -1.19 -6.26 -2.47
N ARG A 41 -1.20 -7.22 -3.41
CA ARG A 41 -0.16 -7.34 -4.44
C ARG A 41 -0.33 -6.34 -5.59
N THR A 42 -1.55 -5.92 -5.89
CA THR A 42 -1.85 -4.98 -6.98
C THR A 42 -1.82 -3.52 -6.51
N SER A 43 -2.12 -3.27 -5.23
CA SER A 43 -2.07 -1.95 -4.60
C SER A 43 -0.65 -1.44 -4.36
N GLY A 44 0.38 -2.23 -4.70
CA GLY A 44 1.73 -1.72 -4.91
C GLY A 44 1.79 -0.88 -6.18
N SER A 45 1.17 0.31 -6.18
CA SER A 45 1.73 1.37 -7.01
C SER A 45 3.03 1.77 -6.35
N ASP A 46 4.13 1.77 -7.10
CA ASP A 46 5.37 2.43 -6.66
C ASP A 46 5.02 3.79 -6.06
N PHE A 47 5.66 4.14 -4.95
CA PHE A 47 5.50 5.48 -4.37
C PHE A 47 5.78 6.52 -5.46
N ARG A 48 4.74 7.21 -5.91
CA ARG A 48 4.85 8.36 -6.78
C ARG A 48 4.84 9.59 -5.90
N LEU A 49 5.98 10.27 -5.83
CA LEU A 49 6.04 11.58 -5.17
C LEU A 49 5.03 12.50 -5.89
N PRO A 50 4.05 13.08 -5.17
CA PRO A 50 3.16 14.06 -5.76
C PRO A 50 3.98 15.17 -6.40
N ASP A 51 3.49 15.71 -7.51
CA ASP A 51 4.09 16.91 -8.08
C ASP A 51 3.95 18.05 -7.07
N ALA A 52 5.08 18.41 -6.45
CA ALA A 52 5.21 19.48 -5.48
C ALA A 52 5.96 20.68 -6.10
N SER A 53 5.99 20.77 -7.44
CA SER A 53 6.49 21.95 -8.12
C SER A 53 5.62 23.17 -7.80
N VAL A 54 6.28 24.32 -7.75
CA VAL A 54 5.66 25.64 -7.62
C VAL A 54 5.99 26.44 -8.86
N ASP A 55 5.16 27.42 -9.20
CA ASP A 55 5.43 28.32 -10.32
C ASP A 55 6.80 29.01 -10.15
N GLY A 56 7.60 29.03 -11.23
CA GLY A 56 8.90 29.69 -11.26
C GLY A 56 9.99 28.88 -11.97
N ASN A 57 11.16 29.49 -12.14
CA ASN A 57 12.31 28.90 -12.84
C ASN A 57 13.52 28.69 -11.90
N GLY A 58 13.25 28.20 -10.69
CA GLY A 58 14.28 27.92 -9.67
C GLY A 58 14.21 28.82 -8.43
N PRO A 59 15.26 28.79 -7.59
CA PRO A 59 15.24 29.48 -6.30
C PRO A 59 15.22 31.00 -6.46
N ARG A 60 14.73 31.69 -5.42
CA ARG A 60 14.80 33.16 -5.33
C ARG A 60 16.26 33.63 -5.47
N PRO A 61 16.51 34.84 -5.98
CA PRO A 61 17.87 35.35 -6.20
C PRO A 61 18.78 35.23 -4.97
N GLU A 62 18.27 35.47 -3.75
CA GLU A 62 19.07 35.39 -2.52
C GLU A 62 19.55 33.97 -2.15
N PHE A 63 18.97 32.93 -2.78
CA PHE A 63 19.29 31.52 -2.54
C PHE A 63 19.97 30.84 -3.73
N ARG A 64 20.24 31.57 -4.82
CA ARG A 64 20.92 31.02 -5.99
C ARG A 64 22.36 30.65 -5.62
N GLY A 65 22.69 29.35 -5.66
CA GLY A 65 24.01 28.85 -5.27
C GLY A 65 24.26 28.81 -3.76
N ALA A 66 23.21 28.98 -2.93
CA ALA A 66 23.34 28.82 -1.49
C ALA A 66 23.72 27.38 -1.11
N THR A 67 24.50 27.24 -0.04
CA THR A 67 24.79 25.92 0.53
C THR A 67 23.53 25.33 1.18
N TRP A 68 23.55 24.02 1.39
CA TRP A 68 22.44 23.33 2.03
C TRP A 68 22.15 23.86 3.44
N GLU A 69 23.17 24.19 4.22
CA GLU A 69 23.02 24.71 5.58
C GLU A 69 22.20 26.02 5.58
N ARG A 70 22.54 26.94 4.69
CA ARG A 70 21.84 28.23 4.57
C ARG A 70 20.39 28.08 4.13
N LEU A 71 20.12 27.12 3.23
CA LEU A 71 18.75 26.80 2.82
C LEU A 71 17.95 26.22 3.99
N ARG A 72 18.52 25.24 4.69
CA ARG A 72 17.88 24.57 5.84
C ARG A 72 17.54 25.57 6.93
N ASP A 73 18.45 26.45 7.29
CA ASP A 73 18.25 27.43 8.38
C ASP A 73 17.16 28.46 8.01
N ALA A 74 16.96 28.75 6.72
CA ALA A 74 15.87 29.60 6.25
C ALA A 74 14.50 28.87 6.22
N ILE A 75 14.49 27.56 5.95
CA ILE A 75 13.27 26.74 5.96
C ILE A 75 12.82 26.46 7.42
N TYR A 76 13.78 26.25 8.32
CA TYR A 76 13.56 25.90 9.72
C TYR A 76 14.24 26.92 10.65
N PRO A 77 13.69 28.15 10.78
CA PRO A 77 14.18 29.11 11.74
C PRO A 77 13.95 28.59 13.17
N ALA A 78 14.89 28.87 14.07
CA ALA A 78 14.83 28.47 15.49
C ALA A 78 13.72 29.19 16.27
#